data_AF-A0A7C4ZFM1-F1
#
_entry.id   AF-A0A7C4ZFM1-F1
#
_cell.length_a   1.000
_cell.length_b   1.000
_cell.length_c   1.000
_cell.angle_alpha   90.00
_cell.angle_beta   90.00
_cell.angle_gamma   90.00
#
_symmetry.space_group_name_H-M   'P 1'
#
loop_
_entity.id
_entity.type
_entity.pdbx_description
1 polymer ?
#
loop_
_entity_poly.entity_id
_entity_poly.type
_entity_poly.pdbx_seq_one_letter_code
_entity_poly.pdbx_strand_id
1 'polypeptide(L)'
;MSWPRVFWPSEARSLEERRQLLRRDGPRLRVIFRNPFKSDVAPLEIDAVVDSGASCICISRRIVKELELQRTGATRMIAVGSDHTAGVYAATLVVPELDFDQFLPVVAPDKVHSAPAVLLGRTFLEYFDFSYNGLAGTFTFHREAGHGAPPSENMEEG
;
A
#
# COMPACT_ATOMS: atom_id res chain seq x y z
N MET A 1 -21.99 -4.89 -8.66
CA MET A 1 -20.93 -4.03 -9.25
C MET A 1 -20.72 -2.86 -8.31
N SER A 2 -19.54 -2.75 -7.69
CA SER A 2 -19.17 -1.57 -6.90
C SER A 2 -18.69 -0.46 -7.84
N TRP A 3 -19.01 0.79 -7.51
CA TRP A 3 -18.58 1.95 -8.29
C TRP A 3 -17.09 2.24 -8.07
N PRO A 4 -16.38 2.83 -9.06
CA PRO A 4 -15.04 3.40 -8.85
C PRO A 4 -15.00 4.25 -7.59
N ARG A 5 -13.99 4.01 -6.74
CA ARG A 5 -13.61 5.01 -5.73
C ARG A 5 -12.62 5.97 -6.37
N VAL A 6 -13.00 7.25 -6.47
CA VAL A 6 -12.21 8.32 -7.10
C VAL A 6 -11.49 9.11 -6.03
N PHE A 7 -10.19 9.32 -6.23
CA PHE A 7 -9.32 10.02 -5.29
C PHE A 7 -8.63 11.21 -5.97
N TRP A 8 -8.27 12.20 -5.15
CA TRP A 8 -7.45 13.35 -5.52
C TRP A 8 -6.59 13.79 -4.32
N PRO A 9 -5.45 14.48 -4.55
CA PRO A 9 -4.64 15.02 -3.47
C PRO A 9 -5.46 15.99 -2.61
N SER A 10 -5.62 15.68 -1.32
CA SER A 10 -6.46 16.45 -0.38
C SER A 10 -5.95 17.86 -0.11
N GLU A 11 -4.65 18.09 -0.30
CA GLU A 11 -3.98 19.38 -0.10
C GLU A 11 -4.24 20.38 -1.23
N ALA A 12 -4.71 19.90 -2.40
CA ALA A 12 -4.85 20.73 -3.58
C ALA A 12 -6.08 21.66 -3.49
N ARG A 13 -5.86 22.96 -3.72
CA ARG A 13 -6.87 24.02 -3.71
C ARG A 13 -7.42 24.34 -5.10
N SER A 14 -6.82 23.78 -6.15
CA SER A 14 -7.25 23.95 -7.54
C SER A 14 -7.02 22.68 -8.38
N LEU A 15 -7.66 22.60 -9.55
CA LEU A 15 -7.43 21.49 -10.50
C LEU A 15 -5.98 21.44 -10.98
N GLU A 16 -5.37 22.61 -11.21
CA GLU A 16 -3.97 22.68 -11.63
C GLU A 16 -3.02 22.17 -10.54
N GLU A 17 -3.28 22.54 -9.29
CA GLU A 17 -2.53 22.03 -8.15
C GLU A 17 -2.73 20.52 -7.96
N ARG A 18 -3.94 19.98 -8.17
CA ARG A 18 -4.20 18.52 -8.16
C ARG A 18 -3.33 17.82 -9.19
N ARG A 19 -3.28 18.34 -10.42
CA ARG A 19 -2.47 17.78 -11.51
C ARG A 19 -0.99 17.82 -11.16
N GLN A 20 -0.50 18.93 -10.62
CA GLN A 20 0.90 19.11 -10.27
C GLN A 20 1.32 18.18 -9.13
N LEU A 21 0.57 18.14 -8.03
CA LEU A 21 0.84 17.25 -6.91
C LEU A 21 0.80 15.79 -7.34
N LEU A 22 -0.23 15.40 -8.08
CA LEU A 22 -0.38 14.02 -8.53
C LEU A 22 0.75 13.59 -9.49
N ARG A 23 1.23 14.48 -10.37
CA ARG A 23 2.36 14.19 -11.27
C ARG A 23 3.71 14.16 -10.55
N ARG A 24 3.89 15.02 -9.54
CA ARG A 24 5.16 15.15 -8.81
C ARG A 24 5.32 14.05 -7.77
N ASP A 25 4.28 13.79 -6.98
CA ASP A 25 4.34 12.99 -5.77
C ASP A 25 3.67 11.61 -5.92
N GLY A 26 2.93 11.41 -7.02
CA GLY A 26 2.17 10.20 -7.28
C GLY A 26 0.84 10.13 -6.51
N PRO A 27 0.01 9.11 -6.79
CA PRO A 27 -1.20 8.83 -6.04
C PRO A 27 -0.86 8.41 -4.61
N ARG A 28 -1.64 8.87 -3.64
CA ARG A 28 -1.42 8.57 -2.22
C ARG A 28 -2.66 7.99 -1.58
N LEU A 29 -2.45 7.02 -0.71
CA LEU A 29 -3.48 6.42 0.12
C LEU A 29 -3.04 6.44 1.57
N ARG A 30 -3.98 6.72 2.46
CA ARG A 30 -3.80 6.48 3.88
C ARG A 30 -3.92 5.00 4.15
N VAL A 31 -2.90 4.43 4.77
CA VAL A 31 -2.86 3.01 5.10
C VAL A 31 -2.56 2.79 6.56
N ILE A 32 -2.95 1.64 7.08
CA ILE A 32 -2.66 1.22 8.44
C ILE A 32 -1.91 -0.10 8.38
N PHE A 33 -0.74 -0.16 8.99
CA PHE A 33 -0.01 -1.40 9.20
C PHE A 33 -0.20 -1.90 10.62
N ARG A 34 -0.38 -3.21 10.77
CA ARG A 34 -0.46 -3.89 12.08
C ARG A 34 0.54 -5.03 12.13
N ASN A 35 1.01 -5.35 13.33
CA ASN A 35 1.70 -6.59 13.59
C ASN A 35 0.66 -7.73 13.69
N PRO A 36 0.68 -8.74 12.81
CA PRO A 36 -0.30 -9.81 12.82
C PRO A 36 -0.11 -10.82 13.97
N PHE A 37 1.03 -10.78 14.67
CA PHE A 37 1.38 -11.72 15.72
C PHE A 37 1.43 -11.09 17.12
N LYS A 38 1.31 -9.77 17.21
CA LYS A 38 1.39 -9.01 18.47
C LYS A 38 0.28 -7.97 18.53
N SER A 39 -0.75 -8.23 19.34
CA SER A 39 -1.90 -7.33 19.50
C SER A 39 -1.64 -6.15 20.44
N ASP A 40 -0.57 -6.20 21.23
CA ASP A 40 -0.12 -5.15 22.14
C ASP A 40 0.67 -4.03 21.44
N VAL A 41 1.11 -4.26 20.20
CA VAL A 41 1.78 -3.26 19.38
C VAL A 41 0.72 -2.40 18.67
N ALA A 42 0.75 -1.09 18.93
CA ALA A 42 -0.20 -0.16 18.32
C ALA A 42 -0.09 -0.16 16.78
N PRO A 43 -1.22 -0.13 16.06
CA PRO A 43 -1.22 0.06 14.61
C PRO A 43 -0.55 1.38 14.20
N LEU A 44 0.10 1.39 13.04
CA LEU A 44 0.71 2.59 12.47
C LEU A 44 -0.08 3.06 11.26
N GLU A 45 -0.69 4.24 11.38
CA GLU A 45 -1.33 4.95 10.28
C GLU A 45 -0.30 5.84 9.56
N ILE A 46 -0.22 5.73 8.23
CA ILE A 46 0.77 6.44 7.42
C ILE A 46 0.29 6.63 5.97
N ASP A 47 0.73 7.70 5.32
CA ASP A 47 0.53 7.89 3.88
C ASP A 47 1.49 7.00 3.08
N ALA A 48 0.93 6.27 2.12
CA ALA A 48 1.65 5.44 1.18
C ALA A 48 1.51 5.96 -0.24
N VAL A 49 2.59 5.88 -1.02
CA VAL A 49 2.58 6.23 -2.44
C VAL A 49 2.26 4.97 -3.26
N VAL A 50 1.31 5.09 -4.18
CA VAL A 50 1.00 4.03 -5.14
C VAL A 50 2.01 4.09 -6.28
N ASP A 51 2.76 3.00 -6.48
CA ASP A 51 3.88 2.96 -7.42
C ASP A 51 3.84 1.67 -8.25
N SER A 52 3.32 1.77 -9.47
CA SER A 52 3.28 0.62 -10.40
C SER A 52 4.68 0.18 -10.88
N GLY A 53 5.70 1.02 -10.72
CA GLY A 53 7.10 0.68 -10.96
C GLY A 53 7.65 -0.27 -9.91
N ALA A 54 7.20 -0.17 -8.66
CA ALA A 54 7.56 -1.08 -7.59
C ALA A 54 6.93 -2.47 -7.77
N SER A 55 7.73 -3.52 -7.66
CA SER A 55 7.25 -4.91 -7.79
C SER A 55 6.46 -5.40 -6.58
N CYS A 56 6.71 -4.84 -5.39
CA CYS A 56 6.16 -5.29 -4.13
C CYS A 56 5.83 -4.11 -3.21
N ILE A 57 5.10 -4.38 -2.13
CA ILE A 57 4.90 -3.41 -1.05
C ILE A 57 6.24 -3.22 -0.33
N CYS A 58 6.73 -1.99 -0.35
CA CYS A 58 8.00 -1.61 0.27
C CYS A 58 7.73 -0.71 1.47
N ILE A 59 8.37 -0.98 2.61
CA ILE A 59 8.28 -0.19 3.82
C ILE A 59 9.67 0.19 4.34
N SER A 60 9.76 1.31 5.04
CA SER A 60 11.01 1.68 5.71
C SER A 60 11.33 0.75 6.88
N ARG A 61 12.62 0.58 7.19
CA ARG A 61 13.08 -0.14 8.39
C ARG A 61 12.59 0.50 9.70
N ARG A 62 12.22 1.78 9.69
CA ARG A 62 11.59 2.43 10.84
C ARG A 62 10.25 1.76 11.16
N ILE A 63 9.40 1.57 10.15
CA ILE A 63 8.08 0.92 10.30
C ILE A 63 8.25 -0.50 10.84
N VAL A 64 9.21 -1.26 10.31
CA VAL A 64 9.53 -2.61 10.81
C VAL A 64 9.84 -2.60 12.29
N LYS A 65 10.65 -1.65 12.77
CA LYS A 65 11.03 -1.55 14.19
C LYS A 65 9.87 -1.08 15.05
N GLU A 66 9.14 -0.06 14.60
CA GLU A 66 8.02 0.55 15.32
C GLU A 66 6.87 -0.43 15.52
N LEU A 67 6.63 -1.29 14.54
CA LEU A 67 5.61 -2.35 14.62
C LEU A 67 6.16 -3.71 15.09
N GLU A 68 7.46 -3.79 15.41
CA GLU A 68 8.13 -5.04 15.79
C GLU A 68 7.85 -6.21 14.83
N LEU A 69 7.82 -5.94 13.52
CA LEU A 69 7.40 -6.93 12.53
C LEU A 69 8.35 -8.13 12.50
N GLN A 70 7.77 -9.33 12.43
CA GLN A 70 8.53 -10.56 12.31
C GLN A 70 9.11 -10.69 10.90
N ARG A 71 10.43 -10.88 10.81
CA ARG A 71 11.11 -11.22 9.56
C ARG A 71 10.77 -12.65 9.16
N THR A 72 10.28 -12.83 7.94
CA THR A 72 9.93 -14.13 7.36
C THR A 72 10.92 -14.57 6.29
N GLY A 73 11.76 -13.66 5.79
CA GLY A 73 12.78 -14.02 4.80
C GLY A 73 13.67 -12.86 4.36
N ALA A 74 14.29 -13.06 3.20
CA ALA A 74 15.09 -12.06 2.52
C ALA A 74 14.86 -12.17 1.01
N THR A 75 15.01 -11.05 0.30
CA THR A 75 14.91 -11.01 -1.16
C THR A 75 15.99 -10.09 -1.73
N ARG A 76 16.31 -10.27 -3.02
CA ARG A 76 17.14 -9.32 -3.78
C ARG A 76 16.23 -8.27 -4.38
N MET A 77 16.62 -7.02 -4.22
CA MET A 77 15.97 -5.86 -4.81
C MET A 77 16.93 -5.21 -5.79
N ILE A 78 16.44 -4.99 -7.01
CA ILE A 78 17.14 -4.19 -8.00
C ILE A 78 16.55 -2.80 -7.90
N ALA A 79 17.30 -1.88 -7.31
CA ALA A 79 17.02 -0.45 -7.42
C ALA A 79 17.84 0.13 -8.58
N VAL A 80 17.45 1.30 -9.07
CA VAL A 80 18.17 1.98 -10.17
C VAL A 80 19.66 2.05 -9.84
N GLY A 81 20.47 1.29 -10.60
CA GLY A 81 21.93 1.27 -10.50
C GLY A 81 22.55 0.42 -9.38
N SER A 82 21.79 -0.32 -8.56
CA SER A 82 22.37 -1.13 -7.49
C SER A 82 21.52 -2.33 -7.07
N ASP A 83 22.20 -3.42 -6.70
CA ASP A 83 21.61 -4.61 -6.12
C ASP A 83 21.67 -4.54 -4.59
N HIS A 84 20.54 -4.72 -3.95
CA HIS A 84 20.39 -4.66 -2.51
C HIS A 84 19.69 -5.90 -1.99
N THR A 85 20.19 -6.43 -0.88
CA THR A 85 19.39 -7.36 -0.07
C THR A 85 18.35 -6.56 0.72
N ALA A 86 17.15 -7.10 0.80
CA ALA A 86 16.07 -6.58 1.63
C ALA A 86 15.50 -7.68 2.52
N GLY A 87 15.03 -7.30 3.70
CA GLY A 87 14.27 -8.20 4.56
C GLY A 87 12.83 -8.31 4.08
N VAL A 88 12.25 -9.51 4.18
CA VAL A 88 10.82 -9.76 3.98
C VAL A 88 10.20 -9.94 5.36
N TYR A 89 9.09 -9.26 5.61
CA TYR A 89 8.38 -9.22 6.90
C TYR A 89 6.90 -9.53 6.70
N ALA A 90 6.27 -10.11 7.71
CA ALA A 90 4.82 -10.29 7.73
C ALA A 90 4.14 -9.05 8.35
N ALA A 91 3.12 -8.53 7.67
CA ALA A 91 2.30 -7.42 8.17
C ALA A 91 0.83 -7.63 7.77
N THR A 92 -0.09 -7.04 8.55
CA THR A 92 -1.45 -6.79 8.06
C THR A 92 -1.51 -5.37 7.52
N LEU A 93 -1.93 -5.21 6.27
CA LEU A 93 -2.16 -3.94 5.61
C LEU A 93 -3.66 -3.67 5.52
N VAL A 94 -4.07 -2.53 6.05
CA VAL A 94 -5.45 -2.04 5.95
C VAL A 94 -5.48 -0.75 5.13
N VAL A 95 -6.39 -0.68 4.16
CA VAL A 95 -6.72 0.55 3.43
C VAL A 95 -8.22 0.78 3.63
N PRO A 96 -8.61 1.57 4.66
CA PRO A 96 -10.01 1.75 5.01
C PRO A 96 -10.85 2.29 3.85
N GLU A 97 -10.29 3.20 3.07
CA GLU A 97 -10.97 3.81 1.94
C GLU A 97 -11.24 2.84 0.79
N LEU A 98 -10.68 1.62 0.81
CA LEU A 98 -10.86 0.59 -0.22
C LEU A 98 -11.49 -0.71 0.32
N ASP A 99 -11.92 -0.73 1.59
CA ASP A 99 -12.37 -1.94 2.29
C ASP A 99 -11.36 -3.11 2.14
N PHE A 100 -10.07 -2.77 2.27
CA PHE A 100 -8.97 -3.72 2.15
C PHE A 100 -8.36 -3.98 3.52
N ASP A 101 -8.32 -5.24 3.94
CA ASP A 101 -7.64 -5.70 5.15
C ASP A 101 -7.03 -7.08 4.81
N GLN A 102 -5.72 -7.15 4.64
CA GLN A 102 -5.03 -8.37 4.20
C GLN A 102 -3.73 -8.59 4.98
N PHE A 103 -3.47 -9.86 5.30
CA PHE A 103 -2.18 -10.34 5.78
C PHE A 103 -1.27 -10.63 4.57
N LEU A 104 -0.12 -9.96 4.48
CA LEU A 104 0.73 -10.04 3.29
C LEU A 104 2.20 -9.75 3.59
N PRO A 105 3.13 -10.26 2.74
CA PRO A 105 4.54 -9.95 2.88
C PRO A 105 4.84 -8.51 2.47
N VAL A 106 5.69 -7.84 3.24
CA VAL A 106 6.22 -6.50 2.95
C VAL A 106 7.74 -6.53 2.94
N VAL A 107 8.36 -5.70 2.12
CA VAL A 107 9.81 -5.68 1.92
C VAL A 107 10.41 -4.42 2.52
N ALA A 108 11.49 -4.56 3.30
CA ALA A 108 12.24 -3.43 3.84
C ALA A 108 13.70 -3.47 3.38
N PRO A 109 14.13 -2.55 2.50
CA PRO A 109 15.51 -2.46 2.03
C PRO A 109 16.49 -2.17 3.17
N ASP A 110 17.69 -2.76 3.12
CA ASP A 110 18.70 -2.57 4.16
C ASP A 110 19.41 -1.20 4.07
N LYS A 111 19.51 -0.64 2.87
CA LYS A 111 20.30 0.58 2.58
C LYS A 111 19.59 1.51 1.59
N VAL A 112 18.52 2.17 2.01
CA VAL A 112 17.88 3.23 1.22
C VAL A 112 17.73 4.47 2.08
N HIS A 113 18.38 5.57 1.68
CA HIS A 113 18.49 6.78 2.48
C HIS A 113 17.44 7.86 2.17
N SER A 114 16.54 7.68 1.19
CA SER A 114 15.62 8.75 0.78
C SER A 114 14.31 8.31 0.10
N ALA A 115 13.90 7.04 0.18
CA ALA A 115 12.62 6.61 -0.39
C ALA A 115 11.43 7.05 0.49
N PRO A 116 10.23 7.20 -0.10
CA PRO A 116 9.01 7.36 0.70
C PRO A 116 8.88 6.22 1.71
N ALA A 117 8.28 6.52 2.86
CA ALA A 117 8.21 5.59 3.98
C ALA A 117 7.48 4.28 3.61
N VAL A 118 6.53 4.35 2.67
CA VAL A 118 5.76 3.24 2.13
C VAL A 118 5.53 3.41 0.62
N LEU A 119 5.78 2.34 -0.14
CA LEU A 119 5.36 2.18 -1.54
C LEU A 119 4.36 1.02 -1.64
N LEU A 120 3.22 1.26 -2.28
CA LEU A 120 2.27 0.23 -2.67
C LEU A 120 2.55 -0.20 -4.10
N GLY A 121 3.32 -1.29 -4.24
CA GLY A 121 3.71 -1.84 -5.52
C GLY A 121 2.66 -2.75 -6.17
N ARG A 122 3.08 -3.47 -7.21
CA ARG A 122 2.21 -4.36 -7.99
C ARG A 122 1.54 -5.47 -7.18
N THR A 123 2.18 -6.00 -6.13
CA THR A 123 1.54 -6.98 -5.22
C THR A 123 0.36 -6.41 -4.44
N PHE A 124 0.24 -5.08 -4.29
CA PHE A 124 -0.98 -4.45 -3.78
C PHE A 124 -1.96 -4.17 -4.92
N LEU A 125 -1.45 -3.70 -6.06
CA LEU A 125 -2.28 -3.34 -7.21
C LEU A 125 -2.97 -4.55 -7.85
N GLU A 126 -2.47 -5.77 -7.69
CA GLU A 126 -3.14 -6.98 -8.21
C GLU A 126 -4.54 -7.21 -7.64
N TYR A 127 -4.89 -6.60 -6.50
CA TYR A 127 -6.21 -6.68 -5.89
C TYR A 127 -7.23 -5.70 -6.50
N PHE A 128 -6.78 -4.80 -7.38
CA PHE A 128 -7.60 -3.73 -7.92
C PHE A 128 -7.32 -3.47 -9.39
N ASP A 129 -8.36 -3.16 -10.16
CA ASP A 129 -8.19 -2.39 -11.38
C ASP A 129 -7.93 -0.91 -11.02
N PHE A 130 -6.68 -0.50 -11.21
CA PHE A 130 -6.17 0.82 -10.87
C PHE A 130 -6.01 1.68 -12.13
N SER A 131 -6.64 2.86 -12.14
CA SER A 131 -6.49 3.82 -13.21
C SER A 131 -5.91 5.14 -12.72
N TYR A 132 -4.99 5.69 -13.49
CA TYR A 132 -4.36 6.98 -13.24
C TYR A 132 -4.63 7.94 -14.39
N ASN A 133 -5.24 9.10 -14.10
CA ASN A 133 -5.48 10.14 -15.08
C ASN A 133 -4.78 11.45 -14.66
N GLY A 134 -3.53 11.60 -15.10
CA GLY A 134 -2.72 12.80 -14.85
C GLY A 134 -3.21 14.09 -15.53
N LEU A 135 -4.15 14.01 -16.48
CA LEU A 135 -4.83 15.19 -17.06
C LEU A 135 -6.03 15.61 -16.21
N ALA A 136 -6.75 14.67 -15.61
CA ALA A 136 -7.84 14.96 -14.69
C ALA A 136 -7.35 15.28 -13.28
N GLY A 137 -6.11 14.90 -12.93
CA GLY A 137 -5.60 15.04 -11.57
C GLY A 137 -6.29 14.06 -10.61
N THR A 138 -6.70 12.90 -11.12
CA THR A 138 -7.45 11.87 -10.38
C THR A 138 -6.86 10.49 -10.59
N PHE A 139 -7.10 9.61 -9.63
CA PHE A 139 -6.86 8.18 -9.75
C PHE A 139 -8.04 7.40 -9.18
N THR A 140 -8.24 6.18 -9.64
CA THR A 140 -9.37 5.33 -9.25
C THR A 140 -8.92 3.93 -8.91
N PHE A 141 -9.68 3.31 -8.00
CA PHE A 141 -9.58 1.90 -7.68
C PHE A 141 -10.93 1.24 -7.90
N HIS A 142 -10.89 0.06 -8.52
CA HIS A 142 -12.03 -0.83 -8.69
C HIS A 142 -11.63 -2.22 -8.23
N ARG A 143 -12.47 -2.84 -7.39
CA ARG A 143 -12.23 -4.23 -6.98
C ARG A 143 -13.05 -5.14 -7.87
N GLU A 144 -12.39 -6.06 -8.58
CA GLU A 144 -13.13 -7.11 -9.28
C GLU A 144 -13.76 -8.06 -8.27
N ALA A 145 -15.02 -8.44 -8.52
CA ALA A 145 -15.74 -9.41 -7.71
C ALA A 145 -15.07 -10.80 -7.88
N GLY A 146 -14.09 -11.10 -7.02
CA GLY A 146 -13.36 -12.37 -7.07
C GLY A 146 -12.05 -12.38 -6.27
N HIS A 147 -11.44 -11.22 -6.02
CA HIS A 147 -10.21 -11.13 -5.24
C HIS A 147 -10.51 -10.79 -3.77
N GLY A 148 -10.58 -11.82 -2.93
CA GLY A 148 -10.49 -11.71 -1.48
C GLY A 148 -11.72 -11.17 -0.74
N ALA A 149 -12.94 -11.52 -1.16
CA ALA A 149 -14.06 -11.38 -0.25
C ALA A 149 -13.72 -12.18 1.04
N PRO A 150 -13.84 -11.60 2.25
CA PRO A 150 -13.86 -12.43 3.45
C PRO A 150 -14.95 -13.49 3.25
N PRO A 151 -14.76 -14.74 3.71
CA PRO A 151 -15.81 -15.74 3.63
C PRO A 151 -17.06 -15.11 4.27
N SER A 152 -18.13 -15.01 3.49
CA SER A 152 -19.44 -14.65 4.02
C SER A 152 -19.72 -15.60 5.18
N GLU A 153 -19.74 -15.07 6.40
CA GLU A 153 -20.19 -15.83 7.56
C GLU A 153 -21.55 -16.40 7.21
N ASN A 154 -21.63 -17.73 7.17
CA ASN A 154 -22.89 -18.43 7.07
C ASN A 154 -23.71 -18.00 8.29
N MET A 155 -24.77 -17.22 8.05
CA MET A 155 -25.91 -17.20 8.96
C MET A 155 -26.47 -18.62 8.99
N GLU A 156 -26.06 -19.39 10.00
CA GLU A 156 -26.91 -20.47 10.52
C GLU A 156 -28.14 -19.79 11.14
N GLU A 157 -29.20 -19.67 10.36
CA GLU A 157 -30.55 -19.63 10.92
C GLU A 157 -31.03 -21.07 11.06
N GLY A 158 -31.41 -21.43 12.29
CA GLY A 158 -31.93 -22.73 12.67
C GLY A 158 -33.40 -22.97 12.34
#